data_AF-A0A9R1BNY2-F1
#
_entry.id   AF-A0A9R1BNY2-F1
#
_cell.length_a   1.000
_cell.length_b   1.000
_cell.length_c   1.000
_cell.angle_alpha   90.00
_cell.angle_beta   90.00
_cell.angle_gamma   90.00
#
_symmetry.space_group_name_H-M   'P 1'
#
loop_
_entity.id
_entity.type
_entity.pdbx_description
1 polymer ?
#
loop_
_entity_poly.entity_id
_entity_poly.type
_entity_poly.pdbx_seq_one_letter_code
_entity_poly.pdbx_strand_id
1 'polypeptide(L)'
;MLQVANIDVKKETPVDHGEVICFSIYSGNLDAHADFGNGKTCIWVDVLDGGRDVLMAFAPFFEDMSIKKVCHNYSFDSHVIENYGIKVAGFHADTMHLARLWDSNRRIDGGYSLEGLTNDLRVMSDVGNDLIKTGKVSMKTIFGTKKIRKDGGEGKIVYIEPVEKLQREDRKMWICYSSLDSVNTLKIYESLKSKLEAKEWIFDGCPRGTMYDFYEEYWRPFGSLLVKMETEGMLVDRAYLSEIEKTAAAERKLAANKFRQWASEYCPDAKYMNVNSDIQLRQLFFAGIENRHKHGETWPQSKMFKVRNDENVAPEGQKASKFRTIELSGIVEDLKIDMFAPNGWPSVSIDALKILSGKIPMDQIYTIEDDQERDEYSNGSELPEQDIEAASSYGIAYEPFGGGKKGTEACHAIAALCERSSIDKLISSFILPLQGDNISCKEGRIHCSLNINTETGRLSARIPNLQNQPALEKDRYKIRQAFVAAPGNSLVVADYGQLELRILAHLTSCKSMLDAFKAGGDFHSRTAMNMYEHVRDAVHEKKVLLEWQPQPGQEKPPVPLLKDAFGAERRKAKMLNFSIAYGKTAQGLSRDWQCLSRRQGIHSNSGTEIEKKFQLGKRGRKSLLVKNAKYTHC
;
A
#
# COMPACT_ATOMS: atom_id res chain seq x y z
N MET A 1 2.37 25.64 16.95
CA MET A 1 2.74 24.22 16.99
C MET A 1 2.17 23.60 18.25
N LEU A 2 1.48 22.47 18.15
CA LEU A 2 0.87 21.78 19.29
C LEU A 2 1.77 20.66 19.81
N GLN A 3 1.62 20.34 21.10
CA GLN A 3 2.00 19.04 21.65
C GLN A 3 0.72 18.36 22.15
N VAL A 4 0.61 17.08 21.86
CA VAL A 4 -0.64 16.32 22.01
C VAL A 4 -0.37 15.02 22.78
N ALA A 5 -1.24 14.72 23.73
CA ALA A 5 -1.26 13.49 24.50
C ALA A 5 -2.45 12.59 24.12
N ASN A 6 -2.53 11.39 24.70
CA ASN A 6 -3.67 10.49 24.55
C ASN A 6 -4.04 10.13 23.09
N ILE A 7 -3.03 9.95 22.24
CA ILE A 7 -3.18 9.47 20.86
C ILE A 7 -1.97 8.65 20.39
N ASP A 8 -2.20 7.44 19.87
CA ASP A 8 -1.24 6.65 19.09
C ASP A 8 -1.39 7.00 17.62
N VAL A 9 -0.67 8.03 17.15
CA VAL A 9 -0.72 8.54 15.77
C VAL A 9 -0.42 7.50 14.66
N LYS A 10 0.01 6.29 15.02
CA LYS A 10 0.17 5.17 14.07
C LYS A 10 -1.11 4.36 13.87
N LYS A 11 -2.05 4.45 14.80
CA LYS A 11 -3.28 3.67 14.83
C LYS A 11 -4.51 4.57 14.85
N GLU A 12 -4.41 5.76 15.38
CA GLU A 12 -5.54 6.67 15.58
C GLU A 12 -5.53 7.84 14.62
N THR A 13 -6.73 8.24 14.19
CA THR A 13 -6.95 9.50 13.47
C THR A 13 -6.98 10.67 14.47
N PRO A 14 -6.42 11.85 14.17
CA PRO A 14 -6.52 13.01 15.06
C PRO A 14 -7.93 13.62 15.15
N VAL A 15 -8.84 13.21 14.26
CA VAL A 15 -10.26 13.61 14.33
C VAL A 15 -10.90 12.89 15.52
N ASP A 16 -11.45 13.64 16.47
CA ASP A 16 -12.05 13.16 17.73
C ASP A 16 -11.07 12.43 18.69
N HIS A 17 -9.77 12.40 18.40
CA HIS A 17 -8.75 11.79 19.28
C HIS A 17 -7.58 12.73 19.55
N GLY A 18 -6.93 12.51 20.70
CA GLY A 18 -5.79 13.31 21.16
C GLY A 18 -6.21 14.57 21.91
N GLU A 19 -5.37 14.95 22.87
CA GLU A 19 -5.60 16.08 23.77
C GLU A 19 -4.45 17.07 23.70
N VAL A 20 -4.76 18.36 23.54
CA VAL A 20 -3.75 19.43 23.57
C VAL A 20 -3.22 19.58 24.99
N ILE A 21 -1.91 19.38 25.17
CA ILE A 21 -1.23 19.58 26.47
C ILE A 21 -0.49 20.91 26.56
N CYS A 22 0.02 21.40 25.43
CA CYS A 22 0.58 22.74 25.32
C CYS A 22 0.70 23.15 23.85
N PHE A 23 0.90 24.43 23.61
CA PHE A 23 1.26 24.91 22.28
C PHE A 23 2.20 26.11 22.35
N SER A 24 2.92 26.32 21.25
CA SER A 24 3.82 27.45 21.05
C SER A 24 3.40 28.27 19.83
N ILE A 25 3.47 29.60 19.98
CA ILE A 25 3.26 30.57 18.90
C ILE A 25 4.53 31.42 18.81
N TYR A 26 5.08 31.52 17.61
CA TYR A 26 6.26 32.33 17.32
C TYR A 26 5.93 33.30 16.20
N SER A 27 6.12 34.59 16.43
CA SER A 27 5.84 35.65 15.45
C SER A 27 7.05 36.00 14.59
N GLY A 28 8.27 35.61 14.94
CA GLY A 28 9.48 36.02 14.20
C GLY A 28 10.23 37.14 14.90
N ASN A 29 10.92 38.01 14.16
CA ASN A 29 11.67 39.13 14.75
C ASN A 29 10.76 40.33 15.05
N LEU A 30 11.20 41.15 16.02
CA LEU A 30 10.44 42.25 16.63
C LEU A 30 9.89 43.28 15.63
N ASP A 31 10.60 43.50 14.52
CA ASP A 31 10.31 44.59 13.60
C ASP A 31 9.09 44.36 12.68
N ALA A 32 8.47 43.18 12.69
CA ALA A 32 7.47 42.85 11.65
C ALA A 32 6.17 42.14 12.08
N HIS A 33 6.09 41.41 13.21
CA HIS A 33 5.06 40.35 13.26
C HIS A 33 4.28 40.07 14.57
N ALA A 34 4.50 40.83 15.65
CA ALA A 34 3.71 40.91 16.91
C ALA A 34 4.60 40.75 18.16
N ASP A 35 4.41 41.64 19.13
CA ASP A 35 5.00 41.56 20.47
C ASP A 35 3.99 40.95 21.46
N PHE A 36 4.36 39.84 22.09
CA PHE A 36 3.57 39.18 23.12
C PHE A 36 3.86 39.72 24.54
N GLY A 37 4.50 40.89 24.62
CA GLY A 37 4.81 41.62 25.83
C GLY A 37 6.31 41.60 26.16
N ASN A 38 6.85 42.75 26.56
CA ASN A 38 8.26 42.95 26.91
C ASN A 38 9.23 42.59 25.77
N GLY A 39 8.85 42.81 24.51
CA GLY A 39 9.67 42.48 23.35
C GLY A 39 9.82 40.98 23.12
N LYS A 40 8.86 40.17 23.55
CA LYS A 40 8.89 38.72 23.36
C LYS A 40 8.11 38.34 22.09
N THR A 41 8.73 37.51 21.27
CA THR A 41 8.14 37.06 20.00
C THR A 41 7.75 35.58 20.02
N CYS A 42 7.89 34.91 21.17
CA CYS A 42 7.45 33.54 21.38
C CYS A 42 6.62 33.44 22.66
N ILE A 43 5.47 32.79 22.57
CA ILE A 43 4.67 32.35 23.73
C ILE A 43 4.56 30.85 23.74
N TRP A 44 4.58 30.31 24.96
CA TRP A 44 4.31 28.91 25.24
C TRP A 44 3.15 28.86 26.22
N VAL A 45 2.11 28.10 25.88
CA VAL A 45 0.84 28.06 26.60
C VAL A 45 0.65 26.67 27.19
N ASP A 46 0.50 26.61 28.51
CA ASP A 46 0.25 25.39 29.27
C ASP A 46 -1.25 25.09 29.30
N VAL A 47 -1.69 24.10 28.52
CA VAL A 47 -3.09 23.66 28.52
C VAL A 47 -3.30 22.51 29.50
N LEU A 48 -2.26 21.70 29.74
CA LEU A 48 -2.29 20.55 30.64
C LEU A 48 -2.64 20.95 32.07
N ASP A 49 -1.97 21.98 32.60
CA ASP A 49 -2.23 22.47 33.95
C ASP A 49 -3.16 23.70 33.94
N GLY A 50 -3.20 24.45 32.84
CA GLY A 50 -4.09 25.62 32.67
C GLY A 50 -5.55 25.26 32.36
N GLY A 51 -5.80 24.04 31.89
CA GLY A 51 -7.12 23.54 31.56
C GLY A 51 -7.70 24.10 30.25
N ARG A 52 -8.92 23.65 29.93
CA ARG A 52 -9.63 24.00 28.70
C ARG A 52 -9.84 25.51 28.56
N ASP A 53 -10.07 26.23 29.65
CA ASP A 53 -10.35 27.67 29.61
C ASP A 53 -9.18 28.48 29.01
N VAL A 54 -7.94 28.07 29.30
CA VAL A 54 -6.75 28.67 28.70
C VAL A 54 -6.73 28.44 27.20
N LEU A 55 -7.06 27.25 26.71
CA LEU A 55 -7.15 26.98 25.27
C LEU A 55 -8.28 27.81 24.62
N MET A 56 -9.44 27.90 25.26
CA MET A 56 -10.59 28.66 24.75
C MET A 56 -10.30 30.17 24.69
N ALA A 57 -9.45 30.71 25.57
CA ALA A 57 -9.00 32.10 25.47
C ALA A 57 -8.25 32.40 24.16
N PHE A 58 -7.67 31.38 23.52
CA PHE A 58 -7.02 31.48 22.21
C PHE A 58 -7.94 31.12 21.04
N ALA A 59 -9.22 30.78 21.26
CA ALA A 59 -10.16 30.51 20.17
C ALA A 59 -10.21 31.66 19.14
N PRO A 60 -10.29 32.96 19.53
CA PRO A 60 -10.26 34.06 18.58
C PRO A 60 -9.00 34.06 17.70
N PHE A 61 -7.84 33.69 18.25
CA PHE A 61 -6.59 33.60 17.49
C PHE A 61 -6.65 32.49 16.43
N PHE A 62 -7.14 31.30 16.81
CA PHE A 62 -7.23 30.17 15.88
C PHE A 62 -8.28 30.40 14.79
N GLU A 63 -9.41 31.01 15.12
CA GLU A 63 -10.54 31.26 14.22
C GLU A 63 -10.36 32.48 13.29
N ASP A 64 -9.42 33.38 13.59
CA ASP A 64 -9.22 34.58 12.79
C ASP A 64 -8.49 34.30 11.46
N MET A 65 -9.20 34.47 10.33
CA MET A 65 -8.67 34.29 8.97
C MET A 65 -7.60 35.32 8.56
N SER A 66 -7.58 36.49 9.21
CA SER A 66 -6.60 37.55 8.97
C SER A 66 -5.23 37.18 9.52
N ILE A 67 -5.20 36.44 10.64
CA ILE A 67 -3.97 35.91 11.22
C ILE A 67 -3.50 34.73 10.37
N LYS A 68 -2.38 34.91 9.66
CA LYS A 68 -1.77 33.90 8.79
C LYS A 68 -0.94 32.92 9.60
N LYS A 69 -1.26 31.63 9.53
CA LYS A 69 -0.59 30.57 10.29
C LYS A 69 0.29 29.70 9.39
N VAL A 70 1.53 29.55 9.81
CA VAL A 70 2.50 28.62 9.23
C VAL A 70 2.61 27.42 10.16
N CYS A 71 2.41 26.23 9.62
CA CYS A 71 2.42 24.97 10.37
C CYS A 71 3.41 23.97 9.78
N HIS A 72 3.65 22.91 10.53
CA HIS A 72 4.32 21.71 10.05
C HIS A 72 3.37 20.54 10.29
N ASN A 73 2.70 20.07 9.23
CA ASN A 73 1.54 19.17 9.30
C ASN A 73 0.26 19.84 9.84
N TYR A 74 -0.22 20.86 9.13
CA TYR A 74 -1.42 21.65 9.48
C TYR A 74 -2.66 20.78 9.73
N SER A 75 -2.86 19.73 8.93
CA SER A 75 -3.97 18.78 9.09
C SER A 75 -4.07 18.27 10.53
N PHE A 76 -2.96 17.76 11.08
CA PHE A 76 -2.95 17.21 12.42
C PHE A 76 -3.29 18.26 13.47
N ASP A 77 -2.67 19.43 13.39
CA ASP A 77 -2.92 20.50 14.36
C ASP A 77 -4.38 21.00 14.29
N SER A 78 -4.95 21.10 13.08
CA SER A 78 -6.33 21.52 12.85
C SER A 78 -7.31 20.56 13.50
N HIS A 79 -7.18 19.26 13.21
CA HIS A 79 -8.07 18.22 13.74
C HIS A 79 -8.07 18.18 15.27
N VAL A 80 -6.90 18.24 15.90
CA VAL A 80 -6.81 18.18 17.37
C VAL A 80 -7.42 19.42 18.03
N ILE A 81 -7.31 20.62 17.43
CA ILE A 81 -7.96 21.83 17.94
C ILE A 81 -9.48 21.79 17.72
N GLU A 82 -9.93 21.27 16.58
CA GLU A 82 -11.35 21.14 16.25
C GLU A 82 -12.11 20.21 17.23
N ASN A 83 -11.42 19.25 17.86
CA ASN A 83 -11.98 18.41 18.94
C ASN A 83 -12.50 19.24 20.14
N TYR A 84 -12.03 20.48 20.31
CA TYR A 84 -12.47 21.39 21.36
C TYR A 84 -13.60 22.34 20.93
N GLY A 85 -14.05 22.24 19.68
CA GLY A 85 -15.07 23.09 19.07
C GLY A 85 -14.55 24.39 18.45
N ILE A 86 -13.22 24.50 18.25
CA ILE A 86 -12.57 25.69 17.69
C ILE A 86 -12.32 25.45 16.19
N LYS A 87 -12.88 26.30 15.31
CA LYS A 87 -12.71 26.13 13.86
C LYS A 87 -11.45 26.83 13.37
N VAL A 88 -10.37 26.08 13.18
CA VAL A 88 -9.09 26.66 12.78
C VAL A 88 -9.20 27.31 11.40
N ALA A 89 -8.81 28.58 11.32
CA ALA A 89 -8.78 29.36 10.08
C ALA A 89 -7.41 30.02 9.88
N GLY A 90 -7.21 30.66 8.73
CA GLY A 90 -5.97 31.39 8.44
C GLY A 90 -4.80 30.50 8.03
N PHE A 91 -5.06 29.30 7.51
CA PHE A 91 -4.02 28.45 6.92
C PHE A 91 -3.26 29.20 5.82
N HIS A 92 -1.98 29.49 6.08
CA HIS A 92 -1.13 30.25 5.18
C HIS A 92 -0.09 29.38 4.51
N ALA A 93 0.60 28.54 5.30
CA ALA A 93 1.57 27.60 4.75
C ALA A 93 1.74 26.33 5.59
N ASP A 94 2.10 25.24 4.92
CA ASP A 94 2.61 24.02 5.54
C ASP A 94 4.02 23.75 5.02
N THR A 95 4.97 23.71 5.94
CA THR A 95 6.38 23.46 5.62
C THR A 95 6.65 22.09 5.00
N MET A 96 5.82 21.07 5.27
CA MET A 96 5.90 19.78 4.59
C MET A 96 5.53 19.90 3.12
N HIS A 97 4.50 20.70 2.80
CA HIS A 97 4.07 20.92 1.41
C HIS A 97 5.15 21.66 0.62
N LEU A 98 5.70 22.73 1.21
CA LEU A 98 6.77 23.51 0.60
C LEU A 98 8.03 22.66 0.37
N ALA A 99 8.41 21.84 1.36
CA ALA A 99 9.57 20.97 1.25
C ALA A 99 9.39 19.93 0.14
N ARG A 100 8.18 19.38 0.02
CA ARG A 100 7.81 18.44 -1.04
C ARG A 100 7.84 19.07 -2.42
N LEU A 101 7.40 20.31 -2.58
CA LEU A 101 7.47 21.04 -3.85
C LEU A 101 8.91 21.38 -4.25
N TRP A 102 9.74 21.68 -3.25
CA TRP A 102 11.14 21.99 -3.46
C TRP A 102 11.92 20.74 -3.90
N ASP A 103 11.83 19.65 -3.11
CA ASP A 103 12.46 18.36 -3.40
C ASP A 103 11.52 17.19 -3.04
N SER A 104 11.10 16.46 -4.07
CA SER A 104 10.21 15.30 -3.97
C SER A 104 10.86 14.02 -3.44
N ASN A 105 12.19 13.93 -3.44
CA ASN A 105 12.93 12.69 -3.20
C ASN A 105 13.82 12.77 -1.96
N ARG A 106 13.20 13.05 -0.82
CA ARG A 106 13.92 13.21 0.47
C ARG A 106 13.94 11.96 1.34
N ARG A 107 13.53 10.78 0.86
CA ARG A 107 13.46 9.57 1.71
C ARG A 107 14.79 9.18 2.33
N ILE A 108 15.89 9.43 1.64
CA ILE A 108 17.26 9.19 2.13
C ILE A 108 17.81 10.35 2.97
N ASP A 109 17.19 11.53 2.89
CA ASP A 109 17.63 12.79 3.51
C ASP A 109 16.77 13.15 4.73
N GLY A 110 16.42 12.15 5.54
CA GLY A 110 15.61 12.32 6.75
C GLY A 110 14.11 12.58 6.49
N GLY A 111 13.66 12.56 5.24
CA GLY A 111 12.26 12.77 4.85
C GLY A 111 11.82 14.22 4.97
N TYR A 112 10.55 14.39 5.39
CA TYR A 112 9.90 15.70 5.54
C TYR A 112 9.57 16.01 7.00
N SER A 113 10.13 15.28 7.97
CA SER A 113 9.92 15.58 9.37
C SER A 113 10.60 16.90 9.74
N LEU A 114 10.12 17.56 10.79
CA LEU A 114 10.72 18.81 11.28
C LEU A 114 12.21 18.60 11.64
N GLU A 115 12.55 17.45 12.22
CA GLU A 115 13.95 17.04 12.46
C GLU A 115 14.73 16.87 11.16
N GLY A 116 14.19 16.17 10.16
CA GLY A 116 14.88 15.94 8.89
C GLY A 116 15.12 17.23 8.11
N LEU A 117 14.16 18.15 8.11
CA LEU A 117 14.27 19.44 7.42
C LEU A 117 15.23 20.39 8.12
N THR A 118 15.16 20.51 9.45
CA THR A 118 16.05 21.42 10.20
C THR A 118 17.51 20.96 10.21
N ASN A 119 17.77 19.67 10.05
CA ASN A 119 19.14 19.14 9.97
C ASN A 119 19.69 19.09 8.53
N ASP A 120 18.87 19.40 7.51
CA ASP A 120 19.35 19.48 6.13
C ASP A 120 19.92 20.87 5.83
N LEU A 121 21.24 20.93 5.64
CA LEU A 121 21.96 22.15 5.32
C LEU A 121 21.45 22.83 4.04
N ARG A 122 20.93 22.08 3.07
CA ARG A 122 20.37 22.66 1.84
C ARG A 122 19.03 23.34 2.09
N VAL A 123 18.26 22.85 3.06
CA VAL A 123 16.99 23.47 3.47
C VAL A 123 17.25 24.70 4.31
N MET A 124 18.24 24.67 5.21
CA MET A 124 18.49 25.75 6.16
C MET A 124 19.50 26.79 5.67
N SER A 125 20.00 26.70 4.43
CA SER A 125 21.09 27.56 3.92
C SER A 125 20.76 29.05 3.88
N ASP A 126 19.48 29.40 3.79
CA ASP A 126 19.05 30.79 3.59
C ASP A 126 18.51 31.41 4.89
N VAL A 127 18.58 30.66 6.00
CA VAL A 127 18.25 31.18 7.32
C VAL A 127 19.45 31.98 7.82
N GLY A 128 19.22 33.20 8.31
CA GLY A 128 20.27 34.08 8.84
C GLY A 128 21.15 33.41 9.91
N ASN A 129 22.35 33.95 10.13
CA ASN A 129 23.35 33.45 11.10
C ASN A 129 22.92 33.68 12.58
N ASP A 130 21.70 33.31 12.96
CA ASP A 130 21.24 33.36 14.34
C ASP A 130 21.87 32.25 15.18
N LEU A 131 21.95 32.51 16.49
CA LEU A 131 22.62 31.70 17.53
C LEU A 131 22.16 30.23 17.65
N ILE A 132 21.07 29.83 16.99
CA ILE A 132 20.54 28.46 17.03
C ILE A 132 20.77 27.79 15.66
N LYS A 133 22.01 27.36 15.42
CA LYS A 133 22.42 26.54 14.25
C LYS A 133 22.13 25.05 14.41
N THR A 134 21.72 24.62 15.60
CA THR A 134 21.46 23.20 15.88
C THR A 134 20.05 22.86 15.39
N GLY A 135 19.95 21.94 14.44
CA GLY A 135 18.66 21.42 13.99
C GLY A 135 17.88 20.77 15.13
N LYS A 136 16.58 20.55 14.94
CA LYS A 136 15.73 19.91 15.95
C LYS A 136 16.32 18.54 16.30
N VAL A 137 16.44 18.27 17.59
CA VAL A 137 16.88 16.98 18.12
C VAL A 137 15.65 16.15 18.46
N SER A 138 15.66 14.85 18.16
CA SER A 138 14.52 13.96 18.46
C SER A 138 14.16 13.92 19.95
N MET A 139 12.87 13.71 20.25
CA MET A 139 12.39 13.53 21.63
C MET A 139 13.07 12.35 22.32
N LYS A 140 13.37 11.28 21.56
CA LYS A 140 14.08 10.09 22.03
C LYS A 140 15.52 10.40 22.46
N THR A 141 16.18 11.36 21.84
CA THR A 141 17.55 11.74 22.19
C THR A 141 17.57 12.60 23.45
N ILE A 142 16.59 13.48 23.63
CA ILE A 142 16.54 14.41 24.77
C ILE A 142 15.99 13.72 26.03
N PHE A 143 14.86 13.01 25.91
CA PHE A 143 14.11 12.47 27.05
C PHE A 143 14.16 10.94 27.14
N GLY A 144 14.86 10.27 26.21
CA GLY A 144 14.91 8.82 26.18
C GLY A 144 15.83 8.23 27.24
N THR A 145 15.29 7.32 28.04
CA THR A 145 16.06 6.54 29.01
C THR A 145 16.24 5.11 28.52
N LYS A 146 17.46 4.57 28.61
CA LYS A 146 17.70 3.15 28.30
C LYS A 146 17.31 2.30 29.51
N LYS A 147 16.46 1.31 29.29
CA LYS A 147 16.07 0.40 30.38
C LYS A 147 17.27 -0.43 30.82
N ILE A 148 17.66 -0.33 32.08
CA ILE A 148 18.73 -1.16 32.65
C ILE A 148 18.26 -2.62 32.69
N ARG A 149 19.09 -3.53 32.21
CA ARG A 149 18.86 -4.98 32.23
C ARG A 149 19.05 -5.52 33.65
N LYS A 150 18.58 -6.75 33.89
CA LYS A 150 18.75 -7.45 35.18
C LYS A 150 20.22 -7.63 35.59
N ASP A 151 21.15 -7.57 34.63
CA ASP A 151 22.59 -7.67 34.81
C ASP A 151 23.27 -6.30 35.07
N GLY A 152 22.51 -5.20 35.17
CA GLY A 152 23.04 -3.85 35.33
C GLY A 152 23.50 -3.18 34.03
N GLY A 153 23.46 -3.87 32.89
CA GLY A 153 23.83 -3.31 31.58
C GLY A 153 22.72 -2.48 30.94
N GLU A 154 23.08 -1.55 30.06
CA GLU A 154 22.08 -0.78 29.31
C GLU A 154 21.33 -1.66 28.30
N GLY A 155 20.01 -1.66 28.36
CA GLY A 155 19.14 -2.30 27.38
C GLY A 155 19.09 -1.55 26.05
N LYS A 156 18.77 -2.27 24.96
CA LYS A 156 18.62 -1.68 23.62
C LYS A 156 17.34 -0.85 23.43
N ILE A 157 16.35 -1.03 24.31
CA ILE A 157 15.06 -0.35 24.22
C ILE A 157 15.17 0.97 24.98
N VAL A 158 14.96 2.06 24.25
CA VAL A 158 14.83 3.40 24.80
C VAL A 158 13.36 3.63 25.11
N TYR A 159 13.07 3.97 26.35
CA TYR A 159 11.75 4.32 26.84
C TYR A 159 11.67 5.84 26.98
N ILE A 160 10.52 6.41 26.64
CA ILE A 160 10.22 7.84 26.82
C ILE A 160 9.03 7.88 27.75
N GLU A 161 9.10 8.70 28.79
CA GLU A 161 7.97 8.91 29.69
C GLU A 161 6.80 9.58 28.96
N PRO A 162 5.55 9.41 29.44
CA PRO A 162 4.40 10.14 28.91
C PRO A 162 4.65 11.65 28.87
N VAL A 163 4.17 12.30 27.81
CA VAL A 163 4.45 13.72 27.53
C VAL A 163 3.94 14.65 28.65
N GLU A 164 2.88 14.23 29.35
CA GLU A 164 2.30 14.90 30.51
C GLU A 164 3.27 14.91 31.69
N LYS A 165 4.00 13.80 31.88
CA LYS A 165 5.04 13.69 32.91
C LYS A 165 6.25 14.54 32.53
N LEU A 166 6.69 14.47 31.27
CA LEU A 166 7.79 15.30 30.77
C LEU A 166 7.50 16.80 30.91
N GLN A 167 6.27 17.24 30.61
CA GLN A 167 5.87 18.64 30.76
C GLN A 167 5.91 19.14 32.20
N ARG A 168 5.57 18.28 33.18
CA ARG A 168 5.54 18.63 34.60
C ARG A 168 6.90 18.50 35.28
N GLU A 169 7.61 17.42 35.02
CA GLU A 169 8.86 17.07 35.72
C GLU A 169 10.09 17.66 35.02
N ASP A 170 10.19 17.54 33.70
CA ASP A 170 11.28 18.10 32.87
C ASP A 170 10.92 19.47 32.27
N ARG A 171 10.10 20.25 33.00
CA ARG A 171 9.36 21.42 32.51
C ARG A 171 10.17 22.40 31.66
N LYS A 172 11.36 22.81 32.13
CA LYS A 172 12.20 23.77 31.39
C LYS A 172 12.67 23.20 30.04
N MET A 173 13.11 21.94 30.03
CA MET A 173 13.55 21.27 28.81
C MET A 173 12.40 21.04 27.86
N TRP A 174 11.22 20.67 28.39
CA TRP A 174 10.00 20.49 27.61
C TRP A 174 9.53 21.79 26.94
N ILE A 175 9.52 22.91 27.68
CA ILE A 175 9.18 24.23 27.14
C ILE A 175 10.15 24.60 26.00
N CYS A 176 11.46 24.44 26.21
CA CYS A 176 12.45 24.72 25.16
C CYS A 176 12.24 23.82 23.93
N TYR A 177 12.04 22.52 24.12
CA TYR A 177 11.82 21.55 23.04
C TYR A 177 10.59 21.91 22.20
N SER A 178 9.45 22.11 22.84
CA SER A 178 8.17 22.37 22.17
C SER A 178 8.07 23.79 21.59
N SER A 179 8.74 24.77 22.18
CA SER A 179 8.84 26.13 21.62
C SER A 179 9.76 26.20 20.42
N LEU A 180 10.80 25.36 20.37
CA LEU A 180 11.70 25.31 19.23
C LEU A 180 10.97 24.84 17.96
N ASP A 181 9.86 24.12 18.08
CA ASP A 181 9.08 23.66 16.93
C ASP A 181 8.45 24.80 16.15
N SER A 182 7.85 25.79 16.83
CA SER A 182 7.28 26.96 16.16
C SER A 182 8.37 27.83 15.54
N VAL A 183 9.50 27.98 16.22
CA VAL A 183 10.66 28.72 15.71
C VAL A 183 11.22 28.07 14.44
N ASN A 184 11.48 26.76 14.49
CA ASN A 184 12.01 26.02 13.35
C ASN A 184 11.02 25.95 12.19
N THR A 185 9.72 25.87 12.47
CA THR A 185 8.67 25.89 11.44
C THR A 185 8.73 27.21 10.66
N LEU A 186 8.84 28.35 11.33
CA LEU A 186 8.94 29.64 10.63
C LEU A 186 10.24 29.75 9.82
N LYS A 187 11.39 29.35 10.39
CA LYS A 187 12.68 29.34 9.69
C LYS A 187 12.67 28.49 8.41
N ILE A 188 12.08 27.29 8.49
CA ILE A 188 11.93 26.40 7.34
C ILE A 188 11.03 27.06 6.29
N TYR A 189 9.92 27.67 6.71
CA TYR A 189 9.01 28.36 5.80
C TYR A 189 9.72 29.49 5.05
N GLU A 190 10.43 30.37 5.74
CA GLU A 190 11.15 31.48 5.12
C GLU A 190 12.18 31.00 4.10
N SER A 191 12.97 30.00 4.47
CA SER A 191 13.99 29.46 3.57
C SER A 191 13.38 28.73 2.36
N LEU A 192 12.37 27.88 2.57
CA LEU A 192 11.73 27.17 1.45
C LEU A 192 10.91 28.10 0.55
N LYS A 193 10.28 29.14 1.10
CA LYS A 193 9.60 30.18 0.33
C LYS A 193 10.59 30.85 -0.63
N SER A 194 11.70 31.36 -0.11
CA SER A 194 12.77 31.96 -0.91
C SER A 194 13.24 31.02 -2.04
N LYS A 195 13.45 29.73 -1.73
CA LYS A 195 13.86 28.72 -2.73
C LYS A 195 12.81 28.45 -3.81
N LEU A 196 11.52 28.48 -3.44
CA LEU A 196 10.43 28.27 -4.38
C LEU A 196 10.16 29.51 -5.24
N GLU A 197 10.34 30.71 -4.68
CA GLU A 197 10.32 31.99 -5.41
C GLU A 197 11.46 32.06 -6.44
N ALA A 198 12.63 31.49 -6.11
CA ALA A 198 13.75 31.39 -7.05
C ALA A 198 13.58 30.33 -8.15
N LYS A 199 12.56 29.45 -8.07
CA LYS A 199 12.35 28.34 -9.00
C LYS A 199 11.21 28.67 -9.94
N GLU A 200 11.49 28.73 -11.24
CA GLU A 200 10.49 29.02 -12.27
C GLU A 200 9.45 27.89 -12.39
N TRP A 201 8.18 28.27 -12.46
CA TRP A 201 7.07 27.39 -12.81
C TRP A 201 6.76 27.54 -14.29
N ILE A 202 7.03 26.49 -15.05
CA ILE A 202 6.82 26.42 -16.50
C ILE A 202 5.68 25.43 -16.79
N PHE A 203 4.67 25.88 -17.56
CA PHE A 203 3.56 25.06 -18.02
C PHE A 203 3.50 25.12 -19.55
N ASP A 204 3.56 23.96 -20.21
CA ASP A 204 3.63 23.83 -21.68
C ASP A 204 4.68 24.74 -22.34
N GLY A 205 5.86 24.79 -21.72
CA GLY A 205 6.98 25.61 -22.19
C GLY A 205 6.82 27.12 -21.93
N CYS A 206 5.70 27.56 -21.34
CA CYS A 206 5.44 28.95 -21.01
C CYS A 206 5.64 29.21 -19.50
N PRO A 207 6.44 30.21 -19.11
CA PRO A 207 6.53 30.64 -17.71
C PRO A 207 5.17 31.11 -17.20
N ARG A 208 4.77 30.64 -16.01
CA ARG A 208 3.53 31.04 -15.32
C ARG A 208 3.79 31.83 -14.04
N GLY A 209 5.04 31.87 -13.59
CA GLY A 209 5.47 32.49 -12.34
C GLY A 209 6.55 31.65 -11.69
N THR A 210 6.54 31.62 -10.37
CA THR A 210 7.43 30.84 -9.53
C THR A 210 6.73 29.58 -9.02
N MET A 211 7.50 28.63 -8.48
CA MET A 211 6.93 27.47 -7.80
C MET A 211 6.23 27.85 -6.49
N TYR A 212 6.48 29.03 -5.95
CA TYR A 212 5.71 29.57 -4.82
C TYR A 212 4.33 30.07 -5.29
N ASP A 213 4.23 30.71 -6.45
CA ASP A 213 2.94 31.08 -7.04
C ASP A 213 2.07 29.83 -7.30
N PHE A 214 2.69 28.75 -7.81
CA PHE A 214 2.03 27.46 -7.96
C PHE A 214 1.55 26.86 -6.63
N TYR A 215 2.35 27.03 -5.56
CA TYR A 215 1.94 26.62 -4.21
C TYR A 215 0.70 27.40 -3.76
N GLU A 216 0.70 28.72 -3.93
CA GLU A 216 -0.39 29.58 -3.50
C GLU A 216 -1.68 29.34 -4.29
N GLU A 217 -1.57 29.11 -5.60
CA GLU A 217 -2.70 28.92 -6.52
C GLU A 217 -3.33 27.53 -6.40
N TYR A 218 -2.53 26.46 -6.33
CA TYR A 218 -3.04 25.09 -6.35
C TYR A 218 -2.84 24.34 -5.05
N TRP A 219 -1.63 24.35 -4.50
CA TRP A 219 -1.23 23.39 -3.46
C TRP A 219 -1.75 23.76 -2.08
N ARG A 220 -1.81 25.06 -1.74
CA ARG A 220 -2.38 25.56 -0.49
C ARG A 220 -3.89 25.34 -0.43
N PRO A 221 -4.71 25.75 -1.42
CA PRO A 221 -6.14 25.44 -1.45
C PRO A 221 -6.41 23.93 -1.45
N PHE A 222 -5.60 23.15 -2.18
CA PHE A 222 -5.71 21.70 -2.16
C PHE A 222 -5.42 21.11 -0.77
N GLY A 223 -4.41 21.60 -0.07
CA GLY A 223 -4.13 21.25 1.32
C GLY A 223 -5.33 21.49 2.24
N SER A 224 -5.96 22.67 2.17
CA SER A 224 -7.18 22.96 2.94
C SER A 224 -8.34 22.03 2.59
N LEU A 225 -8.50 21.71 1.31
CA LEU A 225 -9.54 20.77 0.86
C LEU A 225 -9.30 19.37 1.43
N LEU A 226 -8.05 18.91 1.50
CA LEU A 226 -7.72 17.60 2.08
C LEU A 226 -8.07 17.56 3.56
N VAL A 227 -7.74 18.59 4.35
CA VAL A 227 -8.15 18.67 5.77
C VAL A 227 -9.67 18.54 5.88
N LYS A 228 -10.42 19.29 5.06
CA LYS A 228 -11.89 19.18 5.03
C LYS A 228 -12.36 17.76 4.68
N MET A 229 -11.74 17.09 3.70
CA MET A 229 -12.09 15.71 3.35
C MET A 229 -11.83 14.73 4.50
N GLU A 230 -10.75 14.93 5.25
CA GLU A 230 -10.44 14.14 6.44
C GLU A 230 -11.47 14.38 7.56
N THR A 231 -11.82 15.65 7.83
CA THR A 231 -12.84 16.04 8.81
C THR A 231 -14.20 15.42 8.46
N GLU A 232 -14.62 15.51 7.20
CA GLU A 232 -15.90 14.95 6.75
C GLU A 232 -15.92 13.43 6.83
N GLY A 233 -14.83 12.73 6.47
CA GLY A 233 -14.78 11.27 6.51
C GLY A 233 -15.85 10.56 5.66
N MET A 234 -16.05 9.26 5.90
CA MET A 234 -17.04 8.44 5.18
C MET A 234 -17.87 7.57 6.12
N LEU A 235 -19.18 7.42 5.88
CA LEU A 235 -20.02 6.48 6.61
C LEU A 235 -19.73 5.04 6.21
N VAL A 236 -19.63 4.16 7.21
CA VAL A 236 -19.37 2.73 7.02
C VAL A 236 -20.36 1.90 7.83
N ASP A 237 -21.05 0.97 7.17
CA ASP A 237 -21.91 -0.01 7.80
C ASP A 237 -21.06 -1.10 8.47
N ARG A 238 -20.85 -0.94 9.78
CA ARG A 238 -20.08 -1.89 10.60
C ARG A 238 -20.82 -3.19 10.87
N ALA A 239 -22.16 -3.17 10.89
CA ALA A 239 -22.94 -4.39 11.08
C ALA A 239 -22.75 -5.32 9.88
N TYR A 240 -22.84 -4.75 8.66
CA TYR A 240 -22.53 -5.46 7.43
C TYR A 240 -21.09 -6.02 7.41
N LEU A 241 -20.10 -5.22 7.82
CA LEU A 241 -18.71 -5.68 7.92
C LEU A 241 -18.52 -6.81 8.93
N SER A 242 -19.22 -6.78 10.06
CA SER A 242 -19.15 -7.83 11.08
C SER A 242 -19.68 -9.17 10.56
N GLU A 243 -20.77 -9.16 9.78
CA GLU A 243 -21.30 -10.38 9.14
C GLU A 243 -20.36 -10.92 8.05
N ILE A 244 -19.77 -10.02 7.26
CA ILE A 244 -18.70 -10.40 6.31
C ILE A 244 -17.52 -11.02 7.05
N GLU A 245 -17.08 -10.43 8.16
CA GLU A 245 -15.94 -10.93 8.92
C GLU A 245 -16.17 -12.36 9.38
N LYS A 246 -17.37 -12.67 9.91
CA LYS A 246 -17.74 -14.03 10.31
C LYS A 246 -17.64 -15.01 9.14
N THR A 247 -18.18 -14.63 7.99
CA THR A 247 -18.15 -15.43 6.77
C THR A 247 -16.71 -15.66 6.29
N ALA A 248 -15.93 -14.59 6.17
CA ALA A 248 -14.54 -14.65 5.76
C ALA A 248 -13.67 -15.46 6.74
N ALA A 249 -13.92 -15.35 8.05
CA ALA A 249 -13.23 -16.12 9.07
C ALA A 249 -13.55 -17.63 8.98
N ALA A 250 -14.81 -17.98 8.70
CA ALA A 250 -15.22 -19.36 8.48
C ALA A 250 -14.57 -19.96 7.22
N GLU A 251 -14.61 -19.26 6.09
CA GLU A 251 -13.96 -19.70 4.84
C GLU A 251 -12.44 -19.80 4.99
N ARG A 252 -11.80 -18.83 5.67
CA ARG A 252 -10.36 -18.89 5.99
C ARG A 252 -10.01 -20.14 6.79
N LYS A 253 -10.86 -20.51 7.75
CA LYS A 253 -10.69 -21.73 8.57
C LYS A 253 -10.90 -22.99 7.74
N LEU A 254 -11.92 -23.03 6.90
CA LEU A 254 -12.21 -24.14 5.99
C LEU A 254 -11.02 -24.40 5.05
N ALA A 255 -10.51 -23.35 4.39
CA ALA A 255 -9.36 -23.43 3.50
C ALA A 255 -8.09 -23.93 4.22
N ALA A 256 -7.83 -23.45 5.44
CA ALA A 256 -6.72 -23.93 6.27
C ALA A 256 -6.89 -25.41 6.66
N ASN A 257 -8.10 -25.82 7.01
CA ASN A 257 -8.41 -27.19 7.43
C ASN A 257 -8.28 -28.17 6.27
N LYS A 258 -8.73 -27.80 5.06
CA LYS A 258 -8.55 -28.60 3.85
C LYS A 258 -7.07 -28.93 3.62
N PHE A 259 -6.20 -27.93 3.72
CA PHE A 259 -4.75 -28.16 3.59
C PHE A 259 -4.20 -29.06 4.69
N ARG A 260 -4.62 -28.83 5.95
CA ARG A 260 -4.19 -29.64 7.10
C ARG A 260 -4.61 -31.10 7.01
N GLN A 261 -5.84 -31.36 6.58
CA GLN A 261 -6.39 -32.70 6.41
C GLN A 261 -5.58 -33.47 5.36
N TRP A 262 -5.42 -32.89 4.17
CA TRP A 262 -4.57 -33.45 3.12
C TRP A 262 -3.13 -33.69 3.60
N ALA A 263 -2.48 -32.69 4.21
CA ALA A 263 -1.10 -32.84 4.69
C ALA A 263 -0.97 -33.90 5.79
N SER A 264 -2.04 -34.13 6.58
CA SER A 264 -2.04 -35.12 7.66
C SER A 264 -2.03 -36.57 7.20
N GLU A 265 -2.43 -36.83 5.95
CA GLU A 265 -2.34 -38.15 5.32
C GLU A 265 -0.88 -38.58 5.10
N TYR A 266 0.02 -37.61 4.93
CA TYR A 266 1.45 -37.82 4.73
C TYR A 266 2.25 -37.63 6.02
N CYS A 267 1.85 -36.66 6.86
CA CYS A 267 2.51 -36.33 8.12
C CYS A 267 1.44 -36.10 9.20
N PRO A 268 1.13 -37.08 10.07
CA PRO A 268 -0.02 -37.02 11.00
C PRO A 268 -0.10 -35.76 11.86
N ASP A 269 1.04 -35.18 12.23
CA ASP A 269 1.15 -33.97 13.05
C ASP A 269 0.86 -32.67 12.27
N ALA A 270 0.81 -32.73 10.94
CA ALA A 270 0.45 -31.60 10.08
C ALA A 270 -0.99 -31.10 10.34
N LYS A 271 -1.88 -31.93 10.89
CA LYS A 271 -3.23 -31.49 11.29
C LYS A 271 -3.22 -30.33 12.29
N TYR A 272 -2.14 -30.20 13.09
CA TYR A 272 -1.99 -29.15 14.11
C TYR A 272 -1.08 -28.00 13.65
N MET A 273 -0.61 -28.03 12.41
CA MET A 273 0.37 -27.05 11.94
C MET A 273 -0.22 -25.64 11.86
N ASN A 274 0.66 -24.65 12.03
CA ASN A 274 0.37 -23.28 11.67
C ASN A 274 0.67 -23.08 10.17
N VAL A 275 -0.38 -23.14 9.36
CA VAL A 275 -0.32 -22.95 7.90
C VAL A 275 0.15 -21.54 7.48
N ASN A 276 0.28 -20.59 8.42
CA ASN A 276 0.86 -19.26 8.15
C ASN A 276 2.36 -19.21 8.35
N SER A 277 2.96 -20.27 8.86
CA SER A 277 4.38 -20.32 9.14
C SER A 277 5.13 -20.74 7.88
N ASP A 278 5.82 -19.78 7.26
CA ASP A 278 6.73 -20.05 6.14
C ASP A 278 7.75 -21.15 6.46
N ILE A 279 8.14 -21.27 7.73
CA ILE A 279 9.10 -22.28 8.20
C ILE A 279 8.45 -23.67 8.20
N GLN A 280 7.21 -23.79 8.68
CA GLN A 280 6.50 -25.09 8.70
C GLN A 280 6.10 -25.53 7.29
N LEU A 281 5.61 -24.60 6.45
CA LEU A 281 5.33 -24.90 5.03
C LEU A 281 6.58 -25.33 4.28
N ARG A 282 7.71 -24.65 4.51
CA ARG A 282 9.00 -25.05 3.92
C ARG A 282 9.45 -26.42 4.41
N GLN A 283 9.21 -26.74 5.69
CA GLN A 283 9.51 -28.07 6.23
C GLN A 283 8.72 -29.17 5.51
N LEU A 284 7.44 -28.96 5.20
CA LEU A 284 6.65 -29.96 4.49
C LEU A 284 7.09 -30.13 3.03
N PHE A 285 7.26 -29.03 2.29
CA PHE A 285 7.48 -29.09 0.84
C PHE A 285 8.93 -29.28 0.41
N PHE A 286 9.89 -28.88 1.24
CA PHE A 286 11.30 -28.77 0.85
C PHE A 286 12.25 -29.29 1.93
N ALA A 287 11.86 -30.30 2.70
CA ALA A 287 12.76 -30.99 3.61
C ALA A 287 13.99 -31.53 2.86
N GLY A 288 15.16 -31.50 3.49
CA GLY A 288 16.40 -32.00 2.87
C GLY A 288 17.05 -31.09 1.84
N ILE A 289 16.43 -29.97 1.46
CA ILE A 289 16.96 -29.10 0.41
C ILE A 289 18.22 -28.34 0.83
N GLU A 290 19.17 -28.16 -0.08
CA GLU A 290 20.36 -27.33 0.15
C GLU A 290 20.06 -25.83 -0.05
N ASN A 291 20.66 -24.97 0.78
CA ASN A 291 20.57 -23.53 0.62
C ASN A 291 21.32 -23.05 -0.63
N ARG A 292 20.67 -22.24 -1.46
CA ARG A 292 21.25 -21.72 -2.70
C ARG A 292 22.48 -20.83 -2.49
N HIS A 293 22.54 -20.09 -1.39
CA HIS A 293 23.60 -19.13 -1.10
C HIS A 293 24.69 -19.69 -0.18
N LYS A 294 24.39 -20.77 0.55
CA LYS A 294 25.28 -21.37 1.54
C LYS A 294 25.42 -22.86 1.29
N HIS A 295 26.41 -23.18 0.47
CA HIS A 295 26.71 -24.56 0.13
C HIS A 295 27.04 -25.40 1.37
N GLY A 296 26.47 -26.61 1.45
CA GLY A 296 26.57 -27.52 2.59
C GLY A 296 25.58 -27.26 3.74
N GLU A 297 24.81 -26.17 3.73
CA GLU A 297 23.69 -25.97 4.67
C GLU A 297 22.42 -26.58 4.10
N THR A 298 21.97 -27.71 4.66
CA THR A 298 20.73 -28.39 4.25
C THR A 298 19.61 -28.15 5.24
N TRP A 299 18.38 -28.07 4.72
CA TRP A 299 17.17 -28.03 5.53
C TRP A 299 16.96 -29.42 6.16
N PRO A 300 16.63 -29.51 7.47
CA PRO A 300 16.50 -30.81 8.12
C PRO A 300 15.37 -31.65 7.51
N GLN A 301 15.53 -32.98 7.55
CA GLN A 301 14.53 -33.93 7.05
C GLN A 301 13.24 -33.93 7.89
N SER A 302 13.40 -33.80 9.21
CA SER A 302 12.31 -33.61 10.17
C SER A 302 12.67 -32.52 11.19
N LYS A 303 11.67 -31.79 11.68
CA LYS A 303 11.87 -30.74 12.68
C LYS A 303 10.69 -30.64 13.64
N MET A 304 11.03 -30.47 14.92
CA MET A 304 10.07 -30.22 15.99
C MET A 304 9.66 -28.74 16.07
N PHE A 305 8.37 -28.48 16.22
CA PHE A 305 7.79 -27.15 16.38
C PHE A 305 6.90 -27.09 17.62
N LYS A 306 6.98 -25.97 18.35
CA LYS A 306 6.05 -25.66 19.44
C LYS A 306 4.89 -24.83 18.88
N VAL A 307 3.70 -25.40 18.85
CA VAL A 307 2.48 -24.77 18.33
C VAL A 307 1.44 -24.57 19.42
N ARG A 308 0.48 -23.67 19.19
CA ARG A 308 -0.60 -23.40 20.14
C ARG A 308 -1.53 -24.60 20.22
N ASN A 309 -1.99 -24.94 21.42
CA ASN A 309 -2.89 -26.06 21.68
C ASN A 309 -4.34 -25.57 21.67
N ASP A 310 -4.89 -25.30 20.48
CA ASP A 310 -6.25 -24.71 20.37
C ASP A 310 -7.37 -25.69 20.75
N GLU A 311 -7.10 -26.99 20.80
CA GLU A 311 -8.05 -28.05 21.19
C GLU A 311 -8.03 -28.37 22.69
N ASN A 312 -7.14 -27.75 23.48
CA ASN A 312 -6.96 -28.03 24.90
C ASN A 312 -6.78 -29.53 25.23
N VAL A 313 -6.20 -30.31 24.33
CA VAL A 313 -5.92 -31.73 24.58
C VAL A 313 -4.74 -31.83 25.55
N ALA A 314 -4.89 -32.63 26.60
CA ALA A 314 -3.82 -32.92 27.54
C ALA A 314 -3.30 -34.36 27.35
N PRO A 315 -2.00 -34.62 27.60
CA PRO A 315 -1.54 -35.98 27.82
C PRO A 315 -2.23 -36.55 29.07
N GLU A 316 -2.56 -37.85 29.04
CA GLU A 316 -3.30 -38.54 30.10
C GLU A 316 -2.76 -38.16 31.50
N GLY A 317 -3.62 -37.54 32.31
CA GLY A 317 -3.33 -37.18 33.71
C GLY A 317 -2.77 -35.78 33.98
N GLN A 318 -2.62 -34.88 33.00
CA GLN A 318 -2.12 -33.50 33.22
C GLN A 318 -3.08 -32.41 32.74
N LYS A 319 -2.89 -31.16 33.20
CA LYS A 319 -3.63 -29.99 32.68
C LYS A 319 -3.14 -29.68 31.26
N ALA A 320 -4.06 -29.34 30.35
CA ALA A 320 -3.74 -28.98 28.98
C ALA A 320 -2.77 -27.79 28.93
N SER A 321 -1.56 -28.02 28.42
CA SER A 321 -0.60 -26.95 28.16
C SER A 321 -1.11 -26.05 27.04
N LYS A 322 -0.86 -24.74 27.16
CA LYS A 322 -1.16 -23.73 26.11
C LYS A 322 -0.46 -24.03 24.78
N PHE A 323 0.59 -24.84 24.81
CA PHE A 323 1.37 -25.24 23.64
C PHE A 323 1.58 -26.75 23.60
N ARG A 324 1.59 -27.31 22.39
CA ARG A 324 1.99 -28.69 22.11
C ARG A 324 3.21 -28.70 21.18
N THR A 325 3.94 -29.80 21.21
CA THR A 325 5.06 -30.03 20.27
C THR A 325 4.57 -30.93 19.16
N ILE A 326 4.89 -30.58 17.92
CA ILE A 326 4.57 -31.36 16.73
C ILE A 326 5.85 -31.62 15.93
N GLU A 327 5.93 -32.77 15.27
CA GLU A 327 7.00 -33.13 14.37
C GLU A 327 6.53 -32.99 12.92
N LEU A 328 7.24 -32.21 12.10
CA LEU A 328 6.94 -32.09 10.67
C LEU A 328 8.10 -32.63 9.84
N SER A 329 7.81 -33.58 8.96
CA SER A 329 8.72 -34.17 7.97
C SER A 329 8.38 -33.71 6.55
N GLY A 330 9.31 -33.89 5.61
CA GLY A 330 9.00 -33.71 4.19
C GLY A 330 7.89 -34.66 3.73
N ILE A 331 6.96 -34.15 2.91
CA ILE A 331 5.81 -34.93 2.38
C ILE A 331 5.94 -35.26 0.90
N VAL A 332 6.98 -34.75 0.25
CA VAL A 332 7.25 -34.94 -1.18
C VAL A 332 8.74 -34.89 -1.44
N GLU A 333 9.21 -35.73 -2.35
CA GLU A 333 10.59 -35.72 -2.86
C GLU A 333 10.63 -35.03 -4.23
N ASP A 334 11.79 -34.46 -4.59
CA ASP A 334 12.05 -33.88 -5.91
C ASP A 334 11.09 -32.75 -6.40
N LEU A 335 10.44 -32.04 -5.46
CA LEU A 335 9.63 -30.88 -5.81
C LEU A 335 10.50 -29.74 -6.40
N LYS A 336 10.27 -29.41 -7.68
CA LYS A 336 11.03 -28.35 -8.38
C LYS A 336 10.83 -26.99 -7.72
N ILE A 337 11.93 -26.26 -7.54
CA ILE A 337 11.92 -24.92 -6.95
C ILE A 337 11.95 -23.87 -8.05
N ASP A 338 10.87 -23.08 -8.13
CA ASP A 338 10.81 -21.95 -9.06
C ASP A 338 11.33 -20.64 -8.45
N MET A 339 11.04 -20.42 -7.16
CA MET A 339 11.31 -19.15 -6.48
C MET A 339 12.12 -19.35 -5.19
N PHE A 340 13.08 -18.46 -4.94
CA PHE A 340 13.88 -18.41 -3.72
C PHE A 340 13.60 -17.12 -2.93
N ALA A 341 13.57 -17.24 -1.61
CA ALA A 341 13.56 -16.10 -0.70
C ALA A 341 14.95 -15.42 -0.67
N PRO A 342 15.05 -14.15 -0.21
CA PRO A 342 16.31 -13.41 -0.18
C PRO A 342 17.44 -14.09 0.61
N ASN A 343 17.08 -14.95 1.57
CA ASN A 343 18.00 -15.73 2.39
C ASN A 343 18.48 -17.05 1.74
N GLY A 344 18.14 -17.29 0.46
CA GLY A 344 18.61 -18.45 -0.30
C GLY A 344 17.77 -19.73 -0.12
N TRP A 345 16.75 -19.71 0.73
CA TRP A 345 15.83 -20.84 0.92
C TRP A 345 14.67 -20.81 -0.09
N PRO A 346 14.03 -21.95 -0.40
CA PRO A 346 12.83 -21.97 -1.24
C PRO A 346 11.73 -21.05 -0.69
N SER A 347 11.08 -20.33 -1.59
CA SER A 347 9.98 -19.43 -1.25
C SER A 347 8.68 -20.22 -1.14
N VAL A 348 7.91 -19.90 -0.11
CA VAL A 348 6.52 -20.36 0.08
C VAL A 348 5.55 -19.17 0.05
N SER A 349 5.94 -18.10 -0.65
CA SER A 349 5.06 -16.97 -0.92
C SER A 349 3.85 -17.40 -1.76
N ILE A 350 2.76 -16.62 -1.72
CA ILE A 350 1.55 -16.92 -2.51
C ILE A 350 1.87 -17.11 -4.00
N ASP A 351 2.79 -16.33 -4.56
CA ASP A 351 3.16 -16.47 -5.98
C ASP A 351 3.89 -17.80 -6.24
N ALA A 352 4.78 -18.22 -5.33
CA ALA A 352 5.44 -19.51 -5.42
C ALA A 352 4.43 -20.67 -5.27
N LEU A 353 3.52 -20.59 -4.29
CA LEU A 353 2.48 -21.60 -4.07
C LEU A 353 1.50 -21.70 -5.26
N LYS A 354 1.17 -20.59 -5.93
CA LYS A 354 0.35 -20.59 -7.14
C LYS A 354 1.00 -21.32 -8.31
N ILE A 355 2.32 -21.26 -8.42
CA ILE A 355 3.06 -22.02 -9.44
C ILE A 355 3.01 -23.52 -9.11
N LEU A 356 3.06 -23.88 -7.83
CA LEU A 356 2.92 -25.27 -7.38
C LEU A 356 1.50 -25.81 -7.63
N SER A 357 0.44 -25.04 -7.32
CA SER A 357 -0.95 -25.49 -7.50
C SER A 357 -1.44 -25.44 -8.95
N GLY A 358 -0.96 -24.48 -9.75
CA GLY A 358 -1.54 -24.19 -11.05
C GLY A 358 -2.79 -23.29 -10.94
N LYS A 359 -3.56 -23.20 -12.03
CA LYS A 359 -4.75 -22.34 -12.15
C LYS A 359 -6.00 -23.15 -11.85
N ILE A 360 -6.30 -23.30 -10.57
CA ILE A 360 -7.51 -23.96 -10.10
C ILE A 360 -8.59 -22.90 -9.83
N PRO A 361 -9.75 -22.97 -10.51
CA PRO A 361 -10.92 -22.14 -10.22
C PRO A 361 -11.38 -22.28 -8.76
N MET A 362 -11.83 -21.17 -8.15
CA MET A 362 -12.20 -21.14 -6.72
C MET A 362 -13.33 -22.11 -6.35
N ASP A 363 -14.31 -22.27 -7.23
CA ASP A 363 -15.43 -23.19 -7.12
C ASP A 363 -14.98 -24.65 -7.08
N GLN A 364 -13.89 -24.98 -7.78
CA GLN A 364 -13.33 -26.33 -7.84
C GLN A 364 -12.41 -26.65 -6.64
N ILE A 365 -11.99 -25.64 -5.86
CA ILE A 365 -11.13 -25.86 -4.69
C ILE A 365 -11.80 -26.76 -3.66
N TYR A 366 -13.13 -26.79 -3.56
CA TYR A 366 -13.86 -27.48 -2.49
C TYR A 366 -14.68 -28.70 -2.95
N THR A 367 -14.74 -29.02 -4.24
CA THR A 367 -15.70 -29.99 -4.81
C THR A 367 -15.23 -31.45 -4.85
N ILE A 368 -14.14 -31.82 -4.18
CA ILE A 368 -13.51 -33.15 -4.33
C ILE A 368 -13.94 -34.19 -3.28
N GLU A 369 -14.80 -33.86 -2.31
CA GLU A 369 -15.27 -34.83 -1.30
C GLU A 369 -16.77 -35.10 -1.43
N ASP A 370 -17.13 -36.19 -2.12
CA ASP A 370 -18.01 -37.28 -1.65
C ASP A 370 -18.35 -38.24 -2.81
N ASP A 371 -17.51 -39.28 -3.01
CA ASP A 371 -17.90 -40.53 -3.68
C ASP A 371 -17.59 -41.69 -2.71
N GLN A 372 -18.29 -41.70 -1.57
CA GLN A 372 -18.49 -42.90 -0.77
C GLN A 372 -19.94 -43.35 -0.94
N GLU A 373 -20.28 -43.88 -2.11
CA GLU A 373 -21.39 -44.82 -2.37
C GLU A 373 -21.53 -45.04 -3.88
N ARG A 374 -20.72 -45.94 -4.46
CA ARG A 374 -21.15 -46.72 -5.63
C ARG A 374 -20.67 -48.16 -5.51
N ASP A 375 -21.67 -49.02 -5.58
CA ASP A 375 -21.62 -50.45 -5.41
C ASP A 375 -20.59 -51.16 -6.31
N GLU A 376 -20.14 -52.29 -5.80
CA GLU A 376 -19.43 -53.34 -6.52
C GLU A 376 -20.17 -53.73 -7.82
N TYR A 377 -19.40 -54.27 -8.77
CA TYR A 377 -19.77 -54.79 -10.10
C TYR A 377 -19.72 -53.79 -11.27
N SER A 378 -18.55 -53.67 -11.91
CA SER A 378 -18.43 -53.97 -13.35
C SER A 378 -16.96 -54.04 -13.79
N ASN A 379 -16.69 -55.00 -14.66
CA ASN A 379 -15.42 -55.35 -15.27
C ASN A 379 -14.80 -54.20 -16.08
N GLY A 380 -13.47 -54.26 -16.25
CA GLY A 380 -12.65 -53.20 -16.83
C GLY A 380 -12.97 -52.81 -18.28
N SER A 381 -12.75 -51.52 -18.56
CA SER A 381 -12.43 -50.96 -19.87
C SER A 381 -12.01 -49.49 -19.70
N GLU A 382 -10.89 -49.13 -20.34
CA GLU A 382 -10.40 -47.83 -20.81
C GLU A 382 -10.88 -46.51 -20.15
N LEU A 383 -9.90 -45.69 -19.76
CA LEU A 383 -10.04 -44.31 -19.28
C LEU A 383 -10.69 -43.39 -20.34
N PRO A 384 -11.74 -42.60 -20.02
CA PRO A 384 -12.37 -41.68 -20.97
C PRO A 384 -11.51 -40.44 -21.23
N GLU A 385 -11.55 -39.91 -22.45
CA GLU A 385 -10.79 -38.75 -22.96
C GLU A 385 -11.05 -37.39 -22.26
N GLN A 386 -11.89 -37.32 -21.21
CA GLN A 386 -12.18 -36.07 -20.49
C GLN A 386 -11.08 -35.62 -19.51
N ASP A 387 -10.21 -36.51 -19.04
CA ASP A 387 -9.18 -36.19 -18.05
C ASP A 387 -7.93 -35.50 -18.64
N ILE A 388 -7.76 -35.50 -19.96
CA ILE A 388 -6.56 -34.99 -20.62
C ILE A 388 -6.55 -33.45 -20.68
N GLU A 389 -7.73 -32.79 -20.72
CA GLU A 389 -7.83 -31.32 -20.64
C GLU A 389 -7.64 -30.78 -19.21
N ALA A 390 -7.96 -31.57 -18.17
CA ALA A 390 -7.81 -31.18 -16.77
C ALA A 390 -6.33 -31.09 -16.33
N ALA A 391 -5.47 -31.99 -16.83
CA ALA A 391 -4.04 -32.01 -16.54
C ALA A 391 -3.30 -30.73 -16.95
N SER A 392 -3.80 -29.98 -17.94
CA SER A 392 -3.23 -28.70 -18.38
C SER A 392 -3.36 -27.55 -17.35
N SER A 393 -4.23 -27.70 -16.35
CA SER A 393 -4.54 -26.63 -15.38
C SER A 393 -3.71 -26.70 -14.10
N TYR A 394 -3.16 -27.89 -13.79
CA TYR A 394 -2.41 -28.15 -12.56
C TYR A 394 -0.95 -27.71 -12.64
N GLY A 395 -0.39 -27.37 -11.49
CA GLY A 395 0.94 -26.81 -11.37
C GLY A 395 2.05 -27.84 -11.17
N ILE A 396 3.21 -27.35 -10.75
CA ILE A 396 4.42 -28.17 -10.56
C ILE A 396 4.22 -29.30 -9.55
N ALA A 397 3.29 -29.18 -8.62
CA ALA A 397 3.01 -30.21 -7.62
C ALA A 397 2.30 -31.45 -8.18
N TYR A 398 1.74 -31.42 -9.39
CA TYR A 398 0.95 -32.53 -9.90
C TYR A 398 1.75 -33.85 -10.04
N GLU A 399 2.87 -33.80 -10.77
CA GLU A 399 3.70 -34.98 -11.04
C GLU A 399 4.45 -35.51 -9.79
N PRO A 400 5.10 -34.68 -8.95
CA PRO A 400 5.82 -35.17 -7.77
C PRO A 400 4.94 -35.86 -6.73
N PHE A 401 3.63 -35.58 -6.71
CA PHE A 401 2.67 -36.27 -5.84
C PHE A 401 2.03 -37.50 -6.50
N GLY A 402 2.58 -37.97 -7.62
CA GLY A 402 2.20 -39.21 -8.29
C GLY A 402 1.12 -39.07 -9.36
N GLY A 403 0.76 -37.84 -9.76
CA GLY A 403 -0.26 -37.57 -10.78
C GLY A 403 -1.65 -38.12 -10.42
N GLY A 404 -2.54 -38.18 -11.42
CA GLY A 404 -3.90 -38.71 -11.29
C GLY A 404 -4.67 -38.04 -10.14
N LYS A 405 -5.29 -38.88 -9.28
CA LYS A 405 -6.05 -38.40 -8.11
C LYS A 405 -5.16 -37.69 -7.08
N LYS A 406 -4.01 -38.28 -6.72
CA LYS A 406 -3.12 -37.74 -5.67
C LYS A 406 -2.46 -36.41 -6.08
N GLY A 407 -2.02 -36.31 -7.33
CA GLY A 407 -1.49 -35.06 -7.88
C GLY A 407 -2.55 -33.96 -7.92
N THR A 408 -3.77 -34.31 -8.32
CA THR A 408 -4.93 -33.41 -8.30
C THR A 408 -5.25 -32.92 -6.88
N GLU A 409 -5.33 -33.81 -5.89
CA GLU A 409 -5.58 -33.47 -4.48
C GLU A 409 -4.50 -32.54 -3.92
N ALA A 410 -3.22 -32.80 -4.23
CA ALA A 410 -2.11 -31.95 -3.81
C ALA A 410 -2.22 -30.53 -4.37
N CYS A 411 -2.50 -30.39 -5.67
CA CYS A 411 -2.69 -29.08 -6.29
C CYS A 411 -3.89 -28.33 -5.68
N HIS A 412 -5.00 -29.00 -5.40
CA HIS A 412 -6.16 -28.39 -4.74
C HIS A 412 -5.88 -27.97 -3.29
N ALA A 413 -5.16 -28.78 -2.52
CA ALA A 413 -4.77 -28.44 -1.16
C ALA A 413 -3.86 -27.19 -1.14
N ILE A 414 -2.87 -27.13 -2.03
CA ILE A 414 -1.98 -25.96 -2.16
C ILE A 414 -2.76 -24.72 -2.64
N ALA A 415 -3.75 -24.90 -3.53
CA ALA A 415 -4.64 -23.81 -3.92
C ALA A 415 -5.49 -23.31 -2.74
N ALA A 416 -5.98 -24.19 -1.87
CA ALA A 416 -6.70 -23.81 -0.65
C ALA A 416 -5.81 -22.97 0.30
N LEU A 417 -4.52 -23.27 0.40
CA LEU A 417 -3.56 -22.46 1.16
C LEU A 417 -3.37 -21.05 0.56
N CYS A 418 -3.34 -20.94 -0.77
CA CYS A 418 -3.32 -19.66 -1.47
C CYS A 418 -4.59 -18.85 -1.21
N GLU A 419 -5.74 -19.51 -1.22
CA GLU A 419 -7.04 -18.89 -0.96
C GLU A 419 -7.13 -18.38 0.48
N ARG A 420 -6.77 -19.23 1.46
CA ARG A 420 -6.65 -18.86 2.86
C ARG A 420 -5.84 -17.58 3.06
N SER A 421 -4.70 -17.48 2.38
CA SER A 421 -3.81 -16.32 2.47
C SER A 421 -4.37 -15.07 1.77
N SER A 422 -5.18 -15.25 0.73
CA SER A 422 -5.89 -14.16 0.05
C SER A 422 -7.02 -13.62 0.93
N ILE A 423 -7.81 -14.49 1.55
CA ILE A 423 -8.86 -14.12 2.52
C ILE A 423 -8.26 -13.40 3.73
N ASP A 424 -7.16 -13.92 4.29
CA ASP A 424 -6.51 -13.30 5.46
C ASP A 424 -6.01 -11.88 5.18
N LYS A 425 -5.55 -11.61 3.94
CA LYS A 425 -5.21 -10.27 3.49
C LYS A 425 -6.45 -9.37 3.44
N LEU A 426 -7.57 -9.86 2.92
CA LEU A 426 -8.82 -9.08 2.89
C LEU A 426 -9.31 -8.72 4.31
N ILE A 427 -9.26 -9.69 5.23
CA ILE A 427 -9.65 -9.48 6.63
C ILE A 427 -8.75 -8.43 7.30
N SER A 428 -7.43 -8.66 7.28
CA SER A 428 -6.46 -7.82 7.99
C SER A 428 -6.26 -6.43 7.37
N SER A 429 -6.42 -6.30 6.05
CA SER A 429 -6.12 -5.06 5.34
C SER A 429 -7.35 -4.18 5.12
N PHE A 430 -8.56 -4.74 5.12
CA PHE A 430 -9.78 -4.00 4.77
C PHE A 430 -10.91 -4.20 5.78
N ILE A 431 -11.30 -5.43 6.11
CA ILE A 431 -12.48 -5.67 6.96
C ILE A 431 -12.25 -5.21 8.40
N LEU A 432 -11.16 -5.66 9.05
CA LEU A 432 -10.87 -5.27 10.43
C LEU A 432 -10.54 -3.78 10.58
N PRO A 433 -9.70 -3.17 9.72
CA PRO A 433 -9.39 -1.74 9.85
C PRO A 433 -10.63 -0.85 9.76
N LEU A 434 -11.60 -1.17 8.90
CA LEU A 434 -12.83 -0.37 8.73
C LEU A 434 -13.81 -0.46 9.91
N GLN A 435 -13.63 -1.43 10.81
CA GLN A 435 -14.48 -1.63 11.98
C GLN A 435 -13.91 -1.00 13.27
N GLY A 436 -12.67 -0.51 13.24
CA GLY A 436 -11.97 -0.01 14.43
C GLY A 436 -12.51 1.33 14.95
N ASP A 437 -12.64 1.46 16.27
CA ASP A 437 -13.04 2.72 16.93
C ASP A 437 -11.96 3.79 16.82
N ASN A 438 -10.69 3.38 16.76
CA ASN A 438 -9.52 4.24 16.60
C ASN A 438 -9.51 5.11 15.34
N ILE A 439 -10.39 4.86 14.38
CA ILE A 439 -10.45 5.60 13.11
C ILE A 439 -11.78 6.30 12.89
N SER A 440 -12.66 6.30 13.90
CA SER A 440 -14.05 6.72 13.75
C SER A 440 -14.49 7.68 14.85
N CYS A 441 -15.29 8.66 14.45
CA CYS A 441 -15.90 9.61 15.37
C CYS A 441 -17.20 9.06 15.97
N LYS A 442 -17.79 9.81 16.90
CA LYS A 442 -19.09 9.46 17.55
C LYS A 442 -20.24 9.27 16.57
N GLU A 443 -20.13 9.81 15.35
CA GLU A 443 -21.16 9.79 14.31
C GLU A 443 -21.05 8.56 13.38
N GLY A 444 -20.13 7.62 13.67
CA GLY A 444 -19.98 6.38 12.90
C GLY A 444 -19.29 6.55 11.54
N ARG A 445 -18.67 7.72 11.31
CA ARG A 445 -17.87 8.00 10.12
C ARG A 445 -16.42 7.59 10.36
N ILE A 446 -15.74 7.15 9.31
CA ILE A 446 -14.32 6.84 9.34
C ILE A 446 -13.51 7.99 8.72
N HIS A 447 -12.35 8.28 9.30
CA HIS A 447 -11.50 9.39 8.90
C HIS A 447 -10.11 8.86 8.55
N CYS A 448 -9.75 8.91 7.27
CA CYS A 448 -8.40 8.54 6.85
C CYS A 448 -7.45 9.73 6.97
N SER A 449 -6.15 9.45 7.14
CA SER A 449 -5.09 10.44 6.98
C SER A 449 -4.59 10.43 5.53
N LEU A 450 -4.72 11.58 4.88
CA LEU A 450 -4.29 11.87 3.51
C LEU A 450 -2.92 12.55 3.54
N ASN A 451 -2.00 12.09 2.69
CA ASN A 451 -0.64 12.58 2.64
C ASN A 451 -0.21 12.85 1.19
N ILE A 452 0.23 14.07 0.92
CA ILE A 452 0.67 14.57 -0.39
C ILE A 452 2.16 14.38 -0.66
N ASN A 453 2.92 13.82 0.28
CA ASN A 453 4.39 13.76 0.23
C ASN A 453 4.95 12.56 -0.54
N THR A 454 4.17 11.91 -1.42
CA THR A 454 4.69 10.81 -2.23
C THR A 454 5.62 11.33 -3.33
N GLU A 455 6.63 10.56 -3.73
CA GLU A 455 7.63 10.97 -4.75
C GLU A 455 6.97 11.36 -6.09
N THR A 456 5.92 10.65 -6.50
CA THR A 456 5.21 10.91 -7.77
C THR A 456 4.19 12.05 -7.70
N GLY A 457 3.90 12.55 -6.50
CA GLY A 457 2.90 13.61 -6.27
C GLY A 457 1.47 13.08 -6.10
N ARG A 458 1.28 11.75 -6.10
CA ARG A 458 0.00 11.15 -5.73
C ARG A 458 -0.29 11.36 -4.25
N LEU A 459 -1.58 11.35 -3.91
CA LEU A 459 -1.99 11.16 -2.53
C LEU A 459 -1.61 9.75 -2.06
N SER A 460 -1.38 9.62 -0.77
CA SER A 460 -1.40 8.35 -0.06
C SER A 460 -2.40 8.45 1.08
N ALA A 461 -3.19 7.39 1.30
CA ALA A 461 -4.15 7.31 2.40
C ALA A 461 -3.75 6.22 3.39
N ARG A 462 -3.87 6.51 4.68
CA ARG A 462 -3.62 5.56 5.77
C ARG A 462 -4.65 5.72 6.88
N ILE A 463 -4.78 4.68 7.70
CA ILE A 463 -5.62 4.68 8.92
C ILE A 463 -7.08 5.08 8.60
N PRO A 464 -7.81 4.35 7.73
CA PRO A 464 -7.43 3.16 6.97
C PRO A 464 -6.94 3.51 5.54
N ASN A 465 -6.41 2.53 4.81
CA ASN A 465 -6.00 2.75 3.42
C ASN A 465 -7.22 2.75 2.49
N LEU A 466 -7.79 3.91 2.23
CA LEU A 466 -8.95 4.07 1.34
C LEU A 466 -8.61 4.05 -0.16
N GLN A 467 -7.33 4.15 -0.53
CA GLN A 467 -6.92 4.13 -1.94
C GLN A 467 -6.82 2.73 -2.52
N ASN A 468 -6.32 1.78 -1.73
CA ASN A 468 -6.01 0.43 -2.19
C ASN A 468 -7.14 -0.57 -1.90
N GLN A 469 -8.39 -0.11 -1.88
CA GLN A 469 -9.55 -0.99 -1.72
C GLN A 469 -9.60 -2.00 -2.88
N PRO A 470 -10.02 -3.25 -2.64
CA PRO A 470 -10.05 -4.28 -3.67
C PRO A 470 -10.86 -3.79 -4.88
N ALA A 471 -10.37 -4.07 -6.08
CA ALA A 471 -11.11 -3.79 -7.31
C ALA A 471 -12.42 -4.58 -7.31
N LEU A 472 -13.48 -4.07 -7.93
CA LEU A 472 -14.82 -4.68 -7.89
C LEU A 472 -14.80 -6.16 -8.31
N GLU A 473 -14.02 -6.50 -9.35
CA GLU A 473 -13.87 -7.87 -9.84
C GLU A 473 -13.07 -8.80 -8.90
N LYS A 474 -12.39 -8.25 -7.91
CA LYS A 474 -11.60 -8.98 -6.90
C LYS A 474 -12.18 -8.84 -5.49
N ASP A 475 -13.24 -8.06 -5.34
CA ASP A 475 -13.88 -7.79 -4.05
C ASP A 475 -14.83 -8.93 -3.69
N ARG A 476 -14.25 -10.08 -3.34
CA ARG A 476 -14.96 -11.33 -3.02
C ARG A 476 -16.11 -11.11 -2.03
N TYR A 477 -15.88 -10.27 -1.02
CA TYR A 477 -16.82 -10.00 0.06
C TYR A 477 -17.63 -8.72 -0.13
N LYS A 478 -17.53 -8.07 -1.30
CA LYS A 478 -18.23 -6.80 -1.59
C LYS A 478 -18.00 -5.77 -0.47
N ILE A 479 -16.75 -5.65 -0.01
CA ILE A 479 -16.34 -4.74 1.06
C ILE A 479 -16.74 -3.30 0.72
N ARG A 480 -16.69 -2.91 -0.56
CA ARG A 480 -17.11 -1.57 -0.99
C ARG A 480 -18.58 -1.25 -0.71
N GLN A 481 -19.46 -2.24 -0.56
CA GLN A 481 -20.87 -2.02 -0.19
C GLN A 481 -21.03 -1.55 1.26
N ALA A 482 -20.00 -1.71 2.10
CA ALA A 482 -19.99 -1.17 3.45
C ALA A 482 -19.98 0.36 3.46
N PHE A 483 -19.48 1.01 2.41
CA PHE A 483 -19.48 2.47 2.33
C PHE A 483 -20.87 2.94 1.90
N VAL A 484 -21.55 3.67 2.78
CA VAL A 484 -22.94 4.09 2.58
C VAL A 484 -23.06 5.61 2.58
N ALA A 485 -24.08 6.11 1.88
CA ALA A 485 -24.43 7.53 1.95
C ALA A 485 -25.17 7.82 3.27
N ALA A 486 -25.06 9.06 3.77
CA ALA A 486 -25.94 9.53 4.83
C ALA A 486 -27.41 9.53 4.36
N PRO A 487 -28.39 9.38 5.27
CA PRO A 487 -29.82 9.44 4.91
C PRO A 487 -30.15 10.65 4.04
N GLY A 488 -30.92 10.43 2.97
CA GLY A 488 -31.28 11.47 1.99
C GLY A 488 -30.21 11.81 0.95
N ASN A 489 -29.03 11.17 1.01
CA ASN A 489 -27.93 11.39 0.06
C ASN A 489 -27.64 10.16 -0.81
N SER A 490 -26.78 10.32 -1.81
CA SER A 490 -26.27 9.25 -2.66
C SER A 490 -24.76 9.41 -2.87
N LEU A 491 -24.04 8.29 -2.99
CA LEU A 491 -22.62 8.32 -3.33
C LEU A 491 -22.45 8.50 -4.84
N VAL A 492 -21.58 9.43 -5.24
CA VAL A 492 -21.24 9.69 -6.64
C VAL A 492 -19.76 9.38 -6.85
N VAL A 493 -19.47 8.58 -7.88
CA VAL A 493 -18.09 8.25 -8.28
C VAL A 493 -17.78 8.97 -9.58
N ALA A 494 -16.76 9.82 -9.55
CA ALA A 494 -16.19 10.45 -10.74
C ALA A 494 -14.76 9.92 -10.93
N ASP A 495 -14.51 9.22 -12.04
CA ASP A 495 -13.21 8.63 -12.37
C ASP A 495 -12.67 9.19 -13.68
N TYR A 496 -11.36 9.48 -13.72
CA TYR A 496 -10.69 9.90 -14.94
C TYR A 496 -10.30 8.67 -15.76
N GLY A 497 -11.12 8.34 -16.76
CA GLY A 497 -10.89 7.22 -17.67
C GLY A 497 -9.50 7.24 -18.32
N GLN A 498 -8.63 6.34 -17.87
CA GLN A 498 -7.26 6.12 -18.38
C GLN A 498 -6.39 7.39 -18.39
N LEU A 499 -6.49 8.24 -17.35
CA LEU A 499 -5.76 9.51 -17.23
C LEU A 499 -4.27 9.39 -17.59
N GLU A 500 -3.57 8.39 -17.03
CA GLU A 500 -2.12 8.21 -17.26
C GLU A 500 -1.77 7.99 -18.73
N LEU A 501 -2.59 7.23 -19.45
CA LEU A 501 -2.37 6.98 -20.88
C LEU A 501 -2.73 8.20 -21.72
N ARG A 502 -3.70 9.02 -21.29
CA ARG A 502 -4.00 10.31 -21.93
C ARG A 502 -2.86 11.30 -21.76
N ILE A 503 -2.30 11.39 -20.55
CA ILE A 503 -1.10 12.19 -20.27
C ILE A 503 0.06 11.69 -21.13
N LEU A 504 0.28 10.38 -21.21
CA LEU A 504 1.33 9.80 -22.07
C LEU A 504 1.12 10.16 -23.55
N ALA A 505 -0.11 10.05 -24.07
CA ALA A 505 -0.43 10.41 -25.45
C ALA A 505 -0.13 11.88 -25.73
N HIS A 506 -0.45 12.77 -24.79
CA HIS A 506 -0.18 14.21 -24.88
C HIS A 506 1.33 14.50 -24.84
N LEU A 507 2.04 13.99 -23.82
CA LEU A 507 3.48 14.22 -23.65
C LEU A 507 4.33 13.67 -24.81
N THR A 508 3.92 12.54 -25.39
CA THR A 508 4.63 11.94 -26.54
C THR A 508 4.18 12.49 -27.88
N SER A 509 3.08 13.26 -27.91
CA SER A 509 2.42 13.70 -29.16
C SER A 509 2.16 12.54 -30.14
N CYS A 510 1.91 11.34 -29.63
CA CYS A 510 1.73 10.14 -30.45
C CYS A 510 0.38 10.20 -31.17
N LYS A 511 0.41 10.49 -32.48
CA LYS A 511 -0.79 10.65 -33.32
C LYS A 511 -1.75 9.47 -33.21
N SER A 512 -1.25 8.24 -33.27
CA SER A 512 -2.08 7.04 -33.15
C SER A 512 -2.81 6.95 -31.80
N MET A 513 -2.15 7.29 -30.69
CA MET A 513 -2.80 7.32 -29.37
C MET A 513 -3.81 8.45 -29.25
N LEU A 514 -3.47 9.64 -29.75
CA LEU A 514 -4.36 10.80 -29.75
C LEU A 514 -5.63 10.53 -30.57
N ASP A 515 -5.47 9.97 -31.77
CA ASP A 515 -6.59 9.62 -32.65
C ASP A 515 -7.45 8.52 -32.02
N ALA A 516 -6.84 7.52 -31.37
CA ALA A 516 -7.57 6.48 -30.65
C ALA A 516 -8.40 7.03 -29.47
N PHE A 517 -7.87 8.02 -28.73
CA PHE A 517 -8.63 8.67 -27.66
C PHE A 517 -9.72 9.62 -28.18
N LYS A 518 -9.47 10.33 -29.29
CA LYS A 518 -10.45 11.21 -29.95
C LYS A 518 -11.60 10.42 -30.57
N ALA A 519 -11.31 9.24 -31.10
CA ALA A 519 -12.32 8.34 -31.64
C ALA A 519 -13.26 7.76 -30.57
N GLY A 520 -13.02 8.04 -29.28
CA GLY A 520 -13.78 7.48 -28.17
C GLY A 520 -13.40 6.04 -27.89
N GLY A 521 -13.98 5.49 -26.83
CA GLY A 521 -13.99 4.06 -26.61
C GLY A 521 -12.93 3.51 -25.72
N ASP A 522 -13.08 2.22 -25.49
CA ASP A 522 -12.15 1.52 -24.64
C ASP A 522 -10.80 1.40 -25.37
N PHE A 523 -9.86 2.22 -24.91
CA PHE A 523 -8.52 2.31 -25.49
C PHE A 523 -7.82 0.94 -25.58
N HIS A 524 -7.99 0.10 -24.55
CA HIS A 524 -7.40 -1.24 -24.52
C HIS A 524 -8.02 -2.18 -25.56
N SER A 525 -9.31 -2.06 -25.83
CA SER A 525 -10.03 -2.81 -26.87
C SER A 525 -9.52 -2.43 -28.26
N ARG A 526 -9.26 -1.12 -28.51
CA ARG A 526 -8.62 -0.68 -29.75
C ARG A 526 -7.22 -1.25 -29.90
N THR A 527 -6.43 -1.27 -28.82
CA THR A 527 -5.12 -1.93 -28.82
C THR A 527 -5.25 -3.43 -29.13
N ALA A 528 -6.23 -4.13 -28.55
CA ALA A 528 -6.46 -5.56 -28.80
C ALA A 528 -6.84 -5.83 -30.26
N MET A 529 -7.72 -5.02 -30.85
CA MET A 529 -8.07 -5.07 -32.27
C MET A 529 -6.86 -4.90 -33.21
N ASN A 530 -5.87 -4.10 -32.79
CA ASN A 530 -4.63 -3.93 -33.54
C ASN A 530 -3.64 -5.08 -33.32
N MET A 531 -3.69 -5.76 -32.17
CA MET A 531 -2.82 -6.88 -31.81
C MET A 531 -3.27 -8.22 -32.43
N TYR A 532 -4.57 -8.42 -32.64
CA TYR A 532 -5.15 -9.72 -32.99
C TYR A 532 -6.05 -9.60 -34.22
N GLU A 533 -5.77 -10.38 -35.27
CA GLU A 533 -6.53 -10.38 -36.52
C GLU A 533 -7.98 -10.83 -36.31
N HIS A 534 -8.21 -11.93 -35.58
CA HIS A 534 -9.57 -12.43 -35.31
C HIS A 534 -10.45 -11.43 -34.54
N VAL A 535 -9.85 -10.63 -33.65
CA VAL A 535 -10.55 -9.56 -32.94
C VAL A 535 -10.90 -8.42 -33.90
N ARG A 536 -9.99 -8.09 -34.81
CA ARG A 536 -10.21 -7.09 -35.86
C ARG A 536 -11.36 -7.49 -36.77
N ASP A 537 -11.37 -8.73 -37.25
CA ASP A 537 -12.40 -9.23 -38.16
C ASP A 537 -13.78 -9.22 -37.49
N ALA A 538 -13.86 -9.64 -36.22
CA ALA A 538 -15.11 -9.59 -35.46
C ALA A 538 -15.70 -8.17 -35.30
N VAL A 539 -14.84 -7.14 -35.20
CA VAL A 539 -15.30 -5.74 -35.19
C VAL A 539 -15.78 -5.31 -36.57
N HIS A 540 -15.05 -5.65 -37.64
CA HIS A 540 -15.42 -5.28 -39.02
C HIS A 540 -16.74 -5.94 -39.47
N GLU A 541 -16.95 -7.20 -39.08
CA GLU A 541 -18.18 -7.95 -39.32
C GLU A 541 -19.35 -7.51 -38.40
N LYS A 542 -19.14 -6.51 -37.53
CA LYS A 542 -20.11 -6.01 -36.55
C LYS A 542 -20.63 -7.10 -35.60
N LYS A 543 -19.85 -8.16 -35.38
CA LYS A 543 -20.13 -9.19 -34.36
C LYS A 543 -19.88 -8.67 -32.94
N VAL A 544 -19.00 -7.68 -32.80
CA VAL A 544 -18.71 -6.99 -31.53
C VAL A 544 -18.59 -5.47 -31.72
N LEU A 545 -18.85 -4.72 -30.67
CA LEU A 545 -18.74 -3.26 -30.65
C LEU A 545 -17.58 -2.76 -29.77
N LEU A 546 -16.91 -1.69 -30.19
CA LEU A 546 -15.88 -1.01 -29.38
C LEU A 546 -16.48 -0.09 -28.32
N GLU A 547 -17.66 0.48 -28.62
CA GLU A 547 -18.43 1.35 -27.75
C GLU A 547 -19.92 1.14 -27.97
N TRP A 548 -20.68 1.39 -26.91
CA TRP A 548 -22.11 1.51 -26.98
C TRP A 548 -22.60 2.45 -25.88
N GLN A 549 -23.55 3.32 -26.22
CA GLN A 549 -24.25 4.18 -25.29
C GLN A 549 -25.73 3.76 -25.23
N PRO A 550 -26.33 3.63 -24.05
CA PRO A 550 -27.74 3.30 -23.91
C PRO A 550 -28.61 4.35 -24.62
N GLN A 551 -29.52 3.89 -25.47
CA GLN A 551 -30.54 4.75 -26.06
C GLN A 551 -31.89 4.53 -25.36
N PRO A 552 -32.79 5.52 -25.36
CA PRO A 552 -34.14 5.35 -24.79
C PRO A 552 -34.82 4.09 -25.36
N GLY A 553 -35.18 3.15 -24.48
CA GLY A 553 -35.79 1.87 -24.87
C GLY A 553 -34.83 0.70 -25.17
N GLN A 554 -33.51 0.90 -25.08
CA GLN A 554 -32.52 -0.18 -25.19
C GLN A 554 -31.72 -0.34 -23.89
N GLU A 555 -32.01 -1.41 -23.14
CA GLU A 555 -31.30 -1.72 -21.89
C GLU A 555 -29.93 -2.40 -22.11
N LYS A 556 -29.72 -3.03 -23.28
CA LYS A 556 -28.51 -3.79 -23.60
C LYS A 556 -28.02 -3.49 -25.03
N PRO A 557 -26.70 -3.60 -25.27
CA PRO A 557 -26.15 -3.42 -26.61
C PRO A 557 -26.66 -4.49 -27.58
N PRO A 558 -26.85 -4.15 -28.87
CA PRO A 558 -27.38 -5.07 -29.88
C PRO A 558 -26.44 -6.25 -30.16
N VAL A 559 -25.14 -6.06 -29.94
CA VAL A 559 -24.11 -7.10 -29.97
C VAL A 559 -23.13 -6.89 -28.82
N PRO A 560 -22.42 -7.92 -28.34
CA PRO A 560 -21.49 -7.79 -27.23
C PRO A 560 -20.41 -6.73 -27.48
N LEU A 561 -19.93 -6.09 -26.41
CA LEU A 561 -18.76 -5.24 -26.52
C LEU A 561 -17.50 -6.11 -26.65
N LEU A 562 -16.49 -5.62 -27.36
CA LEU A 562 -15.20 -6.31 -27.51
C LEU A 562 -14.60 -6.65 -26.14
N LYS A 563 -14.72 -5.73 -25.17
CA LYS A 563 -14.22 -5.94 -23.81
C LYS A 563 -14.84 -7.16 -23.11
N ASP A 564 -16.06 -7.53 -23.49
CA ASP A 564 -16.82 -8.63 -22.89
C ASP A 564 -16.57 -9.93 -23.68
N ALA A 565 -16.59 -9.88 -25.02
CA ALA A 565 -16.36 -11.04 -25.88
C ALA A 565 -14.88 -11.49 -25.94
N PHE A 566 -13.95 -10.54 -26.00
CA PHE A 566 -12.49 -10.77 -26.12
C PHE A 566 -11.75 -10.24 -24.89
N GLY A 567 -12.28 -10.56 -23.70
CA GLY A 567 -11.75 -10.08 -22.43
C GLY A 567 -10.31 -10.52 -22.14
N ALA A 568 -9.87 -11.69 -22.63
CA ALA A 568 -8.51 -12.17 -22.46
C ALA A 568 -7.50 -11.34 -23.28
N GLU A 569 -7.79 -11.11 -24.55
CA GLU A 569 -7.01 -10.28 -25.47
C GLU A 569 -6.95 -8.85 -24.99
N ARG A 570 -8.08 -8.29 -24.56
CA ARG A 570 -8.14 -6.96 -23.96
C ARG A 570 -7.27 -6.87 -22.70
N ARG A 571 -7.27 -7.89 -21.82
CA ARG A 571 -6.39 -7.92 -20.64
C ARG A 571 -4.91 -7.90 -21.03
N LYS A 572 -4.50 -8.68 -22.04
CA LYS A 572 -3.13 -8.66 -22.57
C LYS A 572 -2.77 -7.28 -23.15
N ALA A 573 -3.68 -6.67 -23.90
CA ALA A 573 -3.51 -5.33 -24.46
C ALA A 573 -3.42 -4.24 -23.38
N LYS A 574 -4.25 -4.32 -22.34
CA LYS A 574 -4.15 -3.45 -21.15
C LYS A 574 -2.77 -3.58 -20.49
N MET A 575 -2.32 -4.81 -20.27
CA MET A 575 -1.03 -5.09 -19.66
C MET A 575 0.14 -4.56 -20.49
N LEU A 576 0.09 -4.68 -21.83
CA LEU A 576 1.07 -4.09 -22.74
C LEU A 576 1.13 -2.56 -22.60
N ASN A 577 -0.03 -1.88 -22.67
CA ASN A 577 -0.13 -0.43 -22.60
C ASN A 577 0.50 0.12 -21.31
N PHE A 578 0.17 -0.47 -20.15
CA PHE A 578 0.77 -0.04 -18.88
C PHE A 578 2.24 -0.45 -18.77
N SER A 579 2.64 -1.60 -19.31
CA SER A 579 4.05 -2.02 -19.32
C SER A 579 4.94 -1.02 -20.05
N ILE A 580 4.47 -0.48 -21.18
CA ILE A 580 5.17 0.57 -21.92
C ILE A 580 5.25 1.85 -21.08
N ALA A 581 4.12 2.29 -20.51
CA ALA A 581 4.06 3.51 -19.69
C ALA A 581 5.01 3.46 -18.48
N TYR A 582 5.15 2.30 -17.84
CA TYR A 582 6.05 2.10 -16.69
C TYR A 582 7.48 1.65 -17.09
N GLY A 583 7.82 1.63 -18.38
CA GLY A 583 9.17 1.25 -18.84
C GLY A 583 9.56 -0.20 -18.54
N LYS A 584 8.59 -1.12 -18.47
CA LYS A 584 8.82 -2.54 -18.21
C LYS A 584 9.59 -3.18 -19.36
N THR A 585 10.54 -4.06 -19.02
CA THR A 585 11.35 -4.76 -20.03
C THR A 585 10.55 -5.85 -20.74
N ALA A 586 10.97 -6.23 -21.95
CA ALA A 586 10.37 -7.35 -22.68
C ALA A 586 10.40 -8.66 -21.88
N GLN A 587 11.47 -8.90 -21.10
CA GLN A 587 11.55 -10.05 -20.21
C GLN A 587 10.52 -9.97 -19.08
N GLY A 588 10.33 -8.79 -18.48
CA GLY A 588 9.28 -8.57 -17.49
C GLY A 588 7.90 -8.82 -18.07
N LEU A 589 7.61 -8.30 -19.28
CA LEU A 589 6.33 -8.51 -19.94
C LEU A 589 6.10 -9.99 -20.29
N SER A 590 7.14 -10.70 -20.74
CA SER A 590 7.03 -12.14 -21.06
C SER A 590 6.64 -12.97 -19.84
N ARG A 591 7.11 -12.60 -18.64
CA ARG A 591 6.70 -13.25 -17.38
C ARG A 591 5.23 -12.99 -17.07
N ASP A 592 4.74 -11.76 -17.22
CA ASP A 592 3.33 -11.46 -16.98
C ASP A 592 2.41 -12.17 -17.99
N TRP A 593 2.85 -12.28 -19.25
CA TRP A 593 2.16 -13.02 -20.30
C TRP A 593 2.37 -14.53 -20.23
N GLN A 594 3.21 -15.00 -19.31
CA GLN A 594 3.57 -16.40 -19.15
C GLN A 594 4.07 -17.03 -20.46
N CYS A 595 4.87 -16.28 -21.22
CA CYS A 595 5.47 -16.72 -22.47
C CYS A 595 7.00 -16.65 -22.42
N LEU A 596 7.66 -17.41 -23.29
CA LEU A 596 9.11 -17.44 -23.37
C LEU A 596 9.65 -16.13 -23.97
N SER A 597 10.65 -15.56 -23.31
CA SER A 597 11.45 -14.48 -23.91
C SER A 597 12.28 -15.06 -25.06
N ARG A 598 12.22 -14.44 -26.25
CA ARG A 598 12.99 -14.86 -27.45
C ARG A 598 14.50 -15.02 -27.21
N ARG A 599 15.07 -14.46 -26.13
CA ARG A 599 16.49 -14.67 -25.76
C ARG A 599 16.81 -16.06 -25.20
N GLN A 600 15.83 -16.87 -24.82
CA GLN A 600 16.04 -18.25 -24.39
C GLN A 600 15.72 -19.30 -25.47
N GLY A 601 15.18 -18.87 -26.62
CA GLY A 601 14.80 -19.77 -27.73
C GLY A 601 15.77 -19.79 -28.91
N ILE A 602 16.92 -19.13 -28.83
CA ILE A 602 17.93 -19.10 -29.90
C ILE A 602 19.27 -19.58 -29.35
N HIS A 603 19.34 -20.86 -29.01
CA HIS A 603 20.57 -21.65 -29.09
C HIS A 603 20.35 -22.76 -30.11
N SER A 604 20.09 -22.36 -31.35
CA SER A 604 20.21 -23.23 -32.52
C SER A 604 20.53 -22.36 -33.75
N ASN A 605 21.80 -22.40 -34.16
CA ASN A 605 22.37 -22.04 -35.46
C ASN A 605 21.70 -20.95 -36.30
N SER A 606 22.25 -19.73 -36.24
CA SER A 606 22.78 -18.99 -37.39
C SER A 606 23.05 -17.54 -36.98
N GLY A 607 24.33 -17.16 -36.96
CA GLY A 607 24.75 -15.78 -36.69
C GLY A 607 24.49 -14.89 -37.89
N THR A 608 23.81 -13.76 -37.68
CA THR A 608 23.85 -12.61 -38.59
C THR A 608 23.79 -11.29 -37.79
N GLU A 609 24.92 -10.59 -37.79
CA GLU A 609 25.13 -9.15 -38.00
C GLU A 609 24.17 -8.08 -37.43
N ILE A 610 23.49 -8.33 -36.30
CA ILE A 610 22.76 -7.28 -35.55
C ILE A 610 23.45 -6.95 -34.20
N GLU A 611 24.36 -7.80 -33.74
CA GLU A 611 24.99 -7.68 -32.40
C GLU A 611 26.07 -6.59 -32.26
N LYS A 612 26.56 -5.98 -33.34
CA LYS A 612 27.58 -4.92 -33.24
C LYS A 612 27.05 -3.53 -32.84
N LYS A 613 25.72 -3.28 -32.86
CA LYS A 613 25.16 -1.95 -32.50
C LYS A 613 24.67 -1.80 -31.05
N PHE A 614 24.57 -2.89 -30.27
CA PHE A 614 24.02 -2.82 -28.90
C PHE A 614 25.06 -2.85 -27.76
N GLN A 615 26.34 -3.06 -28.05
CA GLN A 615 27.40 -3.16 -27.03
C GLN A 615 28.08 -1.82 -26.66
N LEU A 616 27.84 -0.73 -27.39
CA LEU A 616 28.43 0.59 -27.07
C LEU A 616 27.65 1.42 -26.03
N GLY A 617 26.50 0.93 -25.52
CA GLY A 617 25.65 1.66 -24.57
C GLY A 617 25.80 1.31 -23.09
N LYS A 618 26.83 0.54 -22.68
CA LYS A 618 26.94 -0.02 -21.32
C LYS A 618 27.75 0.79 -20.29
N ARG A 619 28.19 2.01 -20.60
CA ARG A 619 28.80 2.91 -19.61
C ARG A 619 28.05 4.25 -19.57
N GLY A 620 27.20 4.41 -18.55
CA GLY A 620 26.56 5.68 -18.21
C GLY A 620 25.02 5.68 -18.26
N ARG A 621 24.35 4.98 -17.34
CA ARG A 621 22.91 5.22 -17.03
C ARG A 621 22.60 5.06 -15.54
N LYS A 622 22.97 6.08 -14.78
CA LYS A 622 22.15 6.62 -13.67
C LYS A 622 21.92 8.09 -14.03
N SER A 623 20.69 8.59 -13.91
CA SER A 623 20.27 9.95 -14.27
C SER A 623 20.24 10.27 -15.77
N LEU A 624 19.16 9.93 -16.48
CA LEU A 624 18.78 10.61 -17.74
C LEU A 624 17.32 10.29 -18.10
N LEU A 625 16.39 10.91 -17.39
CA LEU A 625 14.99 11.04 -17.82
C LEU A 625 14.46 12.45 -17.54
N VAL A 626 15.33 13.46 -17.60
CA VAL A 626 14.98 14.88 -17.82
C VAL A 626 16.25 15.52 -18.38
N LYS A 627 16.35 15.64 -19.71
CA LYS A 627 17.29 16.50 -20.49
C LYS A 627 17.47 15.85 -21.86
N ASN A 628 16.66 16.29 -22.82
CA ASN A 628 17.04 16.57 -24.21
C ASN A 628 15.79 16.55 -25.09
N ALA A 629 14.99 17.61 -24.97
CA ALA A 629 14.24 18.14 -26.09
C ALA A 629 14.81 19.54 -26.36
N LYS A 630 16.01 19.58 -26.95
CA LYS A 630 16.54 20.78 -27.60
C LYS A 630 16.52 20.52 -29.10
N TYR A 631 15.72 21.33 -29.79
CA TYR A 631 15.93 21.87 -31.12
C TYR A 631 16.83 21.07 -32.08
N THR A 632 16.21 20.51 -33.12
CA THR A 632 16.70 20.64 -34.51
C THR A 632 15.57 20.37 -35.51
N HIS A 633 15.54 21.21 -36.55
CA HIS A 633 14.53 21.42 -37.58
C HIS A 633 14.18 20.22 -38.48
N CYS A 634 12.91 20.14 -38.89
CA CYS A 634 12.45 20.48 -40.25
C CYS A 634 11.07 21.12 -40.16
#